data_AF-A0A0W1EVW6-F1
#
_entry.id   AF-A0A0W1EVW6-F1
#
_cell.length_a   1.000
_cell.length_b   1.000
_cell.length_c   1.000
_cell.angle_alpha   90.00
_cell.angle_beta   90.00
_cell.angle_gamma   90.00
#
_symmetry.space_group_name_H-M   'P 1'
#
loop_
_entity.id
_entity.type
_entity.pdbx_description
1 polymer ?
#
loop_
_entity_poly.entity_id
_entity_poly.type
_entity_poly.pdbx_seq_one_letter_code
_entity_poly.pdbx_strand_id
1 'polypeptide(L)'
;MSSFHLLGGEMHAEAVPLASIAAAVGTPARHPFVVVDAAMNDLARPAMYDAWHEFAAVSPSGEKFVANIVGPICESGDTFAREREIDRVQEGDLAMFQTAGAYGASMASTYNCRAIAPEVLVDDNRYATVSERMAAHQVRRQRLAPWMDDGAPSTRAA
;
A
#
# COMPACT_ATOMS: atom_id res chain seq x y z
N MET A 1 -16.38 32.91 0.13
CA MET A 1 -15.41 33.18 -0.96
C MET A 1 -14.69 31.89 -1.24
N SER A 2 -14.74 31.39 -2.48
CA SER A 2 -13.96 30.20 -2.84
C SER A 2 -12.50 30.60 -2.92
N SER A 3 -11.64 29.97 -2.12
CA SER A 3 -10.19 30.17 -2.20
C SER A 3 -9.59 29.61 -3.49
N PHE A 4 -10.39 28.90 -4.30
CA PHE A 4 -9.99 28.23 -5.52
C PHE A 4 -10.84 28.65 -6.72
N HIS A 5 -10.17 28.87 -7.86
CA HIS A 5 -10.78 29.30 -9.11
C HIS A 5 -10.22 28.52 -10.30
N LEU A 6 -11.06 28.19 -11.27
CA LEU A 6 -10.61 27.65 -12.56
C LEU A 6 -10.41 28.80 -13.55
N LEU A 7 -9.19 28.99 -14.04
CA LEU A 7 -8.82 29.99 -15.04
C LEU A 7 -8.14 29.29 -16.20
N GLY A 8 -8.69 29.39 -17.42
CA GLY A 8 -8.08 28.78 -18.61
C GLY A 8 -7.94 27.25 -18.56
N GLY A 9 -8.74 26.55 -17.74
CA GLY A 9 -8.63 25.11 -17.53
C GLY A 9 -7.63 24.69 -16.46
N GLU A 10 -6.94 25.64 -15.83
CA GLU A 10 -6.02 25.41 -14.72
C GLU A 10 -6.68 25.79 -13.39
N MET A 11 -6.38 25.07 -12.31
CA MET A 11 -6.89 25.35 -10.97
C MET A 11 -5.94 26.30 -10.25
N HIS A 12 -6.46 27.43 -9.77
CA HIS A 12 -5.73 28.47 -9.06
C HIS A 12 -6.19 28.52 -7.61
N ALA A 13 -5.26 28.76 -6.70
CA ALA A 13 -5.57 29.30 -5.38
C ALA A 13 -5.27 30.80 -5.43
N GLU A 14 -6.28 31.63 -5.15
CA GLU A 14 -6.22 33.06 -5.46
C GLU A 14 -5.88 33.28 -6.96
N ALA A 15 -4.77 33.97 -7.27
CA ALA A 15 -4.30 34.21 -8.63
C ALA A 15 -3.15 33.27 -9.06
N VAL A 16 -2.75 32.31 -8.22
CA VAL A 16 -1.56 31.47 -8.46
C VAL A 16 -1.98 30.06 -8.90
N PRO A 17 -1.41 29.51 -9.99
CA PRO A 17 -1.67 28.14 -10.39
C PRO A 17 -1.26 27.15 -9.28
N LEU A 18 -2.13 26.17 -8.99
CA LEU A 18 -1.83 25.14 -7.99
C LEU A 18 -0.57 24.33 -8.32
N ALA A 19 -0.29 24.10 -9.61
CA ALA A 19 0.93 23.42 -10.05
C ALA A 19 2.18 24.22 -9.65
N SER A 20 2.14 25.55 -9.76
CA SER A 20 3.24 26.44 -9.34
C SER A 20 3.40 26.45 -7.82
N ILE A 21 2.30 26.43 -7.06
CA ILE A 21 2.35 26.30 -5.60
C ILE A 21 2.98 24.96 -5.22
N ALA A 22 2.53 23.85 -5.82
CA ALA A 22 3.06 22.52 -5.55
C ALA A 22 4.55 22.41 -5.91
N ALA A 23 4.98 23.03 -7.01
CA ALA A 23 6.39 23.06 -7.40
C ALA A 23 7.25 23.92 -6.45
N ALA A 24 6.74 25.07 -6.00
CA ALA A 24 7.46 25.99 -5.12
C ALA A 24 7.54 25.50 -3.67
N VAL A 25 6.47 24.91 -3.16
CA VAL A 25 6.38 24.38 -1.80
C VAL A 25 6.99 22.97 -1.73
N GLY A 26 7.00 22.25 -2.84
CA GLY A 26 7.32 20.82 -2.87
C GLY A 26 6.30 20.00 -2.09
N THR A 27 6.56 18.69 -1.99
CA THR A 27 5.90 17.87 -0.98
C THR A 27 6.64 18.10 0.35
N PRO A 28 5.98 18.39 1.48
CA PRO A 28 6.63 18.63 2.77
C PRO A 28 7.24 17.35 3.40
N ALA A 29 7.70 16.40 2.59
CA ALA A 29 8.38 15.20 3.04
C ALA A 29 9.89 15.45 3.08
N ARG A 30 10.45 15.50 4.29
CA ARG A 30 11.89 15.65 4.51
C ARG A 30 12.70 14.43 4.07
N HIS A 31 12.04 13.28 3.97
CA HIS A 31 12.64 11.99 3.63
C HIS A 31 11.88 11.32 2.48
N PRO A 32 12.57 10.58 1.60
CA PRO A 32 11.96 9.86 0.48
C PRO A 32 10.96 8.80 0.95
N PHE A 33 10.05 8.41 0.05
CA PHE A 33 9.13 7.30 0.26
C PHE A 33 9.61 6.06 -0.49
N VAL A 34 9.68 4.94 0.22
CA VAL A 34 9.78 3.59 -0.34
C VAL A 34 8.38 3.02 -0.36
N VAL A 35 7.80 2.95 -1.56
CA VAL A 35 6.48 2.35 -1.79
C VAL A 35 6.69 0.87 -2.06
N VAL A 36 6.18 0.02 -1.16
CA VAL A 36 6.22 -1.44 -1.33
C VAL A 36 4.86 -1.96 -1.81
N ASP A 37 4.83 -3.20 -2.29
CA ASP A 37 3.59 -3.82 -2.77
C ASP A 37 2.75 -4.46 -1.65
N ALA A 38 3.33 -4.64 -0.45
CA ALA A 38 2.59 -4.97 0.78
C ALA A 38 1.88 -3.72 1.33
N ALA A 39 0.76 -3.91 2.04
CA ALA A 39 0.02 -2.79 2.62
C ALA A 39 -0.48 -3.10 4.04
N MET A 40 -1.15 -2.13 4.66
CA MET A 40 -1.84 -2.30 5.95
C MET A 40 -2.90 -3.40 5.92
N ASN A 41 -3.42 -3.77 4.73
CA ASN A 41 -4.32 -4.90 4.59
C ASN A 41 -3.61 -6.26 4.74
N ASP A 42 -2.28 -6.30 4.61
CA ASP A 42 -1.44 -7.49 4.77
C ASP A 42 -0.80 -7.53 6.18
N LEU A 43 -0.33 -6.37 6.66
CA LEU A 43 0.25 -6.19 7.99
C LEU A 43 -0.29 -4.91 8.64
N ALA A 44 -1.41 -5.05 9.35
CA ALA A 44 -2.14 -3.91 9.92
C ALA A 44 -1.46 -3.28 11.14
N ARG A 45 -0.54 -3.99 11.80
CA ARG A 45 -0.03 -3.60 13.13
C ARG A 45 0.63 -2.21 13.17
N PRO A 46 1.46 -1.80 12.19
CA PRO A 46 2.02 -0.44 12.20
C PRO A 46 0.94 0.63 12.08
N ALA A 47 -0.04 0.43 11.19
CA ALA A 47 -1.14 1.38 11.00
C ALA A 47 -2.09 1.47 12.20
N MET A 48 -2.31 0.35 12.91
CA MET A 48 -3.26 0.28 14.03
C MET A 48 -2.65 0.59 15.40
N TYR A 49 -1.38 0.24 15.59
CA TYR A 49 -0.75 0.21 16.91
C TYR A 49 0.59 0.94 16.96
N ASP A 50 1.02 1.59 15.88
CA ASP A 50 2.38 2.12 15.70
C ASP A 50 3.46 1.06 16.01
N ALA A 51 3.15 -0.21 15.72
CA ALA A 51 4.04 -1.32 16.04
C ALA A 51 5.32 -1.28 15.20
N TRP A 52 6.47 -1.47 15.85
CA TRP A 52 7.74 -1.58 15.15
C TRP A 52 7.89 -2.94 14.48
N HIS A 53 8.21 -2.90 13.18
CA HIS A 53 8.76 -4.03 12.43
C HIS A 53 10.10 -3.59 11.82
N GLU A 54 11.10 -4.46 11.90
CA GLU A 54 12.37 -4.22 11.22
C GLU A 54 12.17 -4.39 9.72
N PHE A 55 12.61 -3.41 8.93
CA PHE A 55 12.56 -3.47 7.47
C PHE A 55 13.98 -3.65 6.95
N ALA A 56 14.21 -4.74 6.22
CA ALA A 56 15.53 -5.08 5.69
C ALA A 56 15.44 -5.49 4.23
N ALA A 57 16.45 -5.16 3.44
CA ALA A 57 16.59 -5.68 2.09
C ALA A 57 16.94 -7.18 2.13
N VAL A 58 16.39 -7.98 1.22
CA VAL A 58 16.73 -9.40 1.10
C VAL A 58 18.17 -9.60 0.61
N SER A 59 18.66 -8.67 -0.20
CA SER A 59 20.04 -8.64 -0.71
C SER A 59 20.63 -7.24 -0.50
N PRO A 60 21.09 -6.91 0.71
CA PRO A 60 21.55 -5.57 1.03
C PRO A 60 22.88 -5.24 0.32
N SER A 61 22.98 -4.01 -0.21
CA SER A 61 24.22 -3.49 -0.80
C SER A 61 25.25 -3.04 0.24
N GLY A 62 24.84 -2.94 1.51
CA GLY A 62 25.62 -2.36 2.61
C GLY A 62 25.42 -0.84 2.77
N GLU A 63 24.76 -0.18 1.83
CA GLU A 63 24.39 1.22 1.94
C GLU A 63 23.07 1.40 2.70
N LYS A 64 22.99 2.48 3.49
CA LYS A 64 21.78 2.86 4.22
C LYS A 64 21.31 4.26 3.88
N PHE A 65 20.02 4.52 4.09
CA PHE A 65 19.42 5.85 3.96
C PHE A 65 18.18 5.97 4.84
N VAL A 66 17.76 7.21 5.13
CA VAL A 66 16.54 7.48 5.91
C VAL A 66 15.35 7.65 4.98
N ALA A 67 14.28 6.88 5.18
CA ALA A 67 13.09 6.89 4.35
C ALA A 67 11.80 6.64 5.15
N ASN A 68 10.67 6.98 4.54
CA ASN A 68 9.34 6.56 4.93
C ASN A 68 8.96 5.30 4.15
N ILE A 69 8.34 4.32 4.79
CA ILE A 69 7.96 3.05 4.17
C ILE A 69 6.44 2.97 4.15
N VAL A 70 5.86 2.91 2.96
CA VAL A 70 4.40 2.98 2.75
C VAL A 70 3.93 1.89 1.80
N GLY A 71 2.67 1.50 1.92
CA GLY A 71 2.03 0.62 0.96
C GLY A 71 1.30 1.39 -0.16
N PRO A 72 0.59 0.67 -1.04
CA PRO A 72 -0.13 1.22 -2.18
C PRO A 72 -1.60 1.55 -1.88
N ILE A 73 -2.08 1.41 -0.64
CA ILE A 73 -3.46 1.75 -0.28
C ILE A 73 -3.61 3.27 -0.26
N CYS A 74 -4.72 3.75 -0.82
CA CYS A 74 -5.09 5.16 -0.85
C CYS A 74 -5.61 5.64 0.52
N GLU A 75 -4.80 5.42 1.56
CA GLU A 75 -5.08 5.78 2.94
C GLU A 75 -3.80 6.32 3.59
N SER A 76 -3.90 7.44 4.31
CA SER A 76 -2.72 8.07 4.94
C SER A 76 -2.10 7.17 6.02
N GLY A 77 -2.93 6.31 6.62
CA GLY A 77 -2.52 5.30 7.58
C GLY A 77 -1.75 4.11 7.00
N ASP A 78 -1.65 3.96 5.67
CA ASP A 78 -0.89 2.88 5.02
C ASP A 78 0.63 3.13 5.05
N THR A 79 1.13 3.37 6.27
CA THR A 79 2.51 3.66 6.58
C THR A 79 3.04 2.60 7.54
N PHE A 80 4.11 1.91 7.14
CA PHE A 80 4.78 0.94 7.99
C PHE A 80 5.81 1.58 8.92
N ALA A 81 6.52 2.60 8.42
CA ALA A 81 7.51 3.33 9.19
C ALA A 81 7.68 4.74 8.65
N ARG A 82 8.00 5.68 9.55
CA ARG A 82 8.34 7.07 9.21
C ARG A 82 9.78 7.32 9.60
N GLU A 83 10.52 8.00 8.72
CA GLU A 83 11.88 8.50 8.95
C GLU A 83 12.83 7.43 9.52
N ARG A 84 12.80 6.23 8.93
CA ARG A 84 13.59 5.08 9.36
C ARG A 84 14.88 4.98 8.56
N GLU A 85 16.01 4.78 9.24
CA GLU A 85 17.23 4.31 8.58
C GLU A 85 17.06 2.85 8.15
N ILE A 86 17.14 2.60 6.84
CA ILE A 86 16.95 1.29 6.22
C ILE A 86 18.07 1.01 5.22
N ASP A 87 18.19 -0.25 4.81
CA ASP A 87 19.03 -0.61 3.67
C ASP A 87 18.54 0.11 2.40
N ARG A 88 19.48 0.55 1.55
CA ARG A 88 19.14 1.16 0.27
C ARG A 88 18.49 0.11 -0.64
N VAL A 89 17.31 0.46 -1.15
CA VAL A 89 16.53 -0.35 -2.09
C VAL A 89 16.18 0.47 -3.34
N GLN A 90 15.97 -0.23 -4.44
CA GLN A 90 15.53 0.30 -5.73
C GLN A 90 14.27 -0.43 -6.22
N GLU A 91 13.67 0.07 -7.30
CA GLU A 91 12.56 -0.61 -7.95
C GLU A 91 12.98 -2.03 -8.37
N GLY A 92 12.16 -3.02 -8.02
CA GLY A 92 12.41 -4.43 -8.30
C GLY A 92 13.19 -5.18 -7.22
N ASP A 93 13.76 -4.48 -6.23
CA ASP A 93 14.39 -5.13 -5.08
C ASP A 93 13.35 -5.78 -4.17
N LEU A 94 13.76 -6.86 -3.49
CA LEU A 94 12.96 -7.51 -2.46
C LEU A 94 13.38 -7.03 -1.07
N ALA A 95 12.39 -6.79 -0.22
CA ALA A 95 12.58 -6.45 1.18
C ALA A 95 11.62 -7.24 2.06
N MET A 96 11.89 -7.27 3.37
CA MET A 96 11.08 -8.01 4.34
C MET A 96 10.80 -7.16 5.58
N PHE A 97 9.60 -7.35 6.13
CA PHE A 97 9.27 -6.94 7.50
C PHE A 97 9.52 -8.11 8.44
N GLN A 98 10.46 -7.98 9.37
CA GLN A 98 10.72 -9.02 10.36
C GLN A 98 9.62 -9.06 11.41
N THR A 99 9.51 -10.20 12.11
CA THR A 99 8.57 -10.38 13.22
C THR A 99 7.10 -10.22 12.80
N ALA A 100 6.76 -10.60 11.56
CA ALA A 100 5.41 -10.54 11.01
C ALA A 100 4.57 -11.83 11.22
N GLY A 101 5.14 -12.86 11.86
CA GLY A 101 4.49 -14.18 12.01
C GLY A 101 3.31 -14.22 12.98
N ALA A 102 3.25 -13.30 13.95
CA ALA A 102 2.13 -13.18 14.88
C ALA A 102 1.33 -11.91 14.57
N TYR A 103 0.00 -12.03 14.51
CA TYR A 103 -0.91 -10.92 14.23
C TYR A 103 -0.62 -10.19 12.89
N GLY A 104 0.02 -10.88 11.93
CA GLY A 104 0.14 -10.47 10.54
C GLY A 104 -1.05 -11.00 9.74
N ALA A 105 -0.88 -12.15 9.09
CA ALA A 105 -1.91 -12.81 8.27
C ALA A 105 -3.27 -12.98 8.98
N SER A 106 -3.27 -13.23 10.29
CA SER A 106 -4.51 -13.36 11.07
C SER A 106 -5.34 -12.07 11.17
N MET A 107 -4.73 -10.91 10.89
CA MET A 107 -5.38 -9.60 10.83
C MET A 107 -5.53 -9.09 9.39
N ALA A 108 -5.18 -9.90 8.39
CA ALA A 108 -5.24 -9.48 7.00
C ALA A 108 -6.68 -9.23 6.54
N SER A 109 -6.86 -8.30 5.60
CA SER A 109 -8.14 -7.94 5.03
C SER A 109 -8.05 -7.77 3.52
N THR A 110 -9.20 -7.68 2.86
CA THR A 110 -9.30 -7.38 1.43
C THR A 110 -9.60 -5.90 1.18
N TYR A 111 -9.12 -5.01 2.06
CA TYR A 111 -9.27 -3.56 1.88
C TYR A 111 -8.63 -3.11 0.55
N ASN A 112 -9.21 -2.11 -0.09
CA ASN A 112 -8.93 -1.72 -1.48
C ASN A 112 -9.01 -2.85 -2.51
N CYS A 113 -9.87 -3.85 -2.26
CA CYS A 113 -10.09 -4.99 -3.15
C CYS A 113 -8.80 -5.78 -3.45
N ARG A 114 -7.84 -5.78 -2.52
CA ARG A 114 -6.59 -6.52 -2.66
C ARG A 114 -6.76 -7.96 -2.18
N ALA A 115 -6.14 -8.88 -2.91
CA ALA A 115 -6.09 -10.28 -2.52
C ALA A 115 -5.16 -10.47 -1.32
N ILE A 116 -5.58 -11.30 -0.36
CA ILE A 116 -4.74 -11.68 0.79
C ILE A 116 -3.46 -12.38 0.28
N ALA A 117 -2.31 -11.97 0.81
CA ALA A 117 -1.01 -12.55 0.48
C ALA A 117 -0.97 -14.07 0.78
N PRO A 118 -0.25 -14.86 -0.03
CA PRO A 118 -0.05 -16.27 0.25
C PRO A 118 0.84 -16.47 1.48
N GLU A 119 0.72 -17.62 2.13
CA GLU A 119 1.59 -18.03 3.24
C GLU A 119 2.43 -19.24 2.82
N VAL A 120 3.71 -19.19 3.16
CA VAL A 120 4.70 -20.23 2.82
C VAL A 120 5.33 -20.75 4.10
N LEU A 121 5.41 -22.08 4.23
CA LEU A 121 6.16 -22.74 5.28
C LEU A 121 7.50 -23.22 4.71
N VAL A 122 8.59 -22.88 5.40
CA VAL A 122 9.95 -23.31 5.06
C VAL A 122 10.43 -24.27 6.14
N ASP A 123 11.09 -25.35 5.72
CA ASP A 123 11.72 -26.35 6.58
C ASP A 123 13.07 -26.73 5.97
N ASP A 124 14.17 -26.26 6.56
CA ASP A 124 15.54 -26.39 6.02
C ASP A 124 15.64 -25.89 4.56
N ASN A 125 15.90 -26.79 3.60
CA ASN A 125 16.06 -26.45 2.18
C ASN A 125 14.78 -26.61 1.32
N ARG A 126 13.64 -26.91 1.95
CA ARG A 126 12.36 -27.09 1.26
C ARG A 126 11.33 -26.07 1.73
N TYR A 127 10.37 -25.78 0.86
CA TYR A 127 9.24 -24.92 1.18
C TYR A 127 7.95 -25.44 0.53
N ALA A 128 6.82 -25.04 1.09
CA ALA A 128 5.50 -25.27 0.52
C ALA A 128 4.59 -24.07 0.75
N THR A 129 3.77 -23.73 -0.24
CA THR A 129 2.64 -22.81 -0.04
C THR A 129 1.61 -23.51 0.84
N VAL A 130 1.33 -22.95 2.02
CA VAL A 130 0.35 -23.50 2.98
C VAL A 130 -0.97 -22.72 2.97
N SER A 131 -0.97 -21.54 2.37
CA SER A 131 -2.15 -20.72 2.12
C SER A 131 -1.99 -20.04 0.76
N GLU A 132 -2.86 -20.38 -0.18
CA GLU A 132 -2.80 -19.85 -1.55
C GLU A 132 -3.24 -18.39 -1.60
N ARG A 133 -2.70 -17.63 -2.55
CA ARG A 133 -3.17 -16.25 -2.79
C ARG A 133 -4.65 -16.29 -3.20
N MET A 134 -5.46 -15.46 -2.55
CA MET A 134 -6.87 -15.34 -2.90
C MET A 134 -7.05 -14.90 -4.36
N ALA A 135 -7.90 -15.59 -5.12
CA ALA A 135 -8.14 -15.19 -6.51
C ALA A 135 -8.91 -13.86 -6.56
N ALA A 136 -8.60 -13.00 -7.53
CA ALA A 136 -9.19 -11.65 -7.63
C ALA A 136 -10.73 -11.66 -7.62
N HIS A 137 -11.36 -12.64 -8.27
CA HIS A 137 -12.83 -12.76 -8.29
C HIS A 137 -13.44 -13.11 -6.92
N GLN A 138 -12.67 -13.73 -6.02
CA GLN A 138 -13.12 -14.09 -4.67
C GLN A 138 -13.07 -12.92 -3.69
N VAL A 139 -12.32 -11.86 -4.03
CA VAL A 139 -12.29 -10.62 -3.23
C VAL A 139 -13.69 -9.98 -3.19
N ARG A 140 -14.46 -10.06 -4.29
CA ARG A 140 -15.87 -9.70 -4.31
C ARG A 140 -16.71 -10.81 -3.65
N ARG A 141 -16.86 -10.72 -2.33
CA ARG A 141 -17.72 -11.63 -1.55
C ARG A 141 -19.21 -11.33 -1.68
N GLN A 142 -19.56 -10.14 -2.14
CA GLN A 142 -20.94 -9.71 -2.28
C GLN A 142 -21.59 -10.36 -3.51
N ARG A 143 -22.81 -10.84 -3.34
CA ARG A 143 -23.68 -11.29 -4.44
C ARG A 143 -24.79 -10.26 -4.62
N LEU A 144 -25.23 -10.07 -5.85
CA LEU A 144 -26.45 -9.31 -6.10
C LEU A 144 -27.61 -10.03 -5.42
N ALA A 145 -28.52 -9.26 -4.84
CA ALA A 145 -29.75 -9.82 -4.31
C ALA A 145 -30.59 -10.41 -5.47
N PRO A 146 -31.36 -11.49 -5.24
CA PRO A 146 -32.11 -12.14 -6.33
C PRO A 146 -33.06 -11.22 -7.10
N TRP A 147 -33.53 -10.14 -6.47
CA TRP A 147 -34.41 -9.13 -7.10
C TRP A 147 -33.66 -7.98 -7.79
N MET A 148 -32.33 -8.04 -7.85
CA MET A 148 -31.47 -7.12 -8.62
C MET A 148 -30.78 -7.82 -9.80
N ASP A 149 -30.96 -9.14 -9.93
CA ASP A 149 -30.40 -9.95 -10.99
C ASP A 149 -31.48 -10.18 -12.05
N ASP A 150 -31.69 -9.17 -12.91
CA ASP A 150 -32.75 -9.18 -13.93
C ASP A 150 -32.47 -10.15 -15.10
N GLY A 151 -31.45 -11.02 -14.99
CA GLY A 151 -31.06 -11.97 -16.03
C GLY A 151 -30.51 -11.33 -17.31
N ALA A 152 -30.39 -10.00 -17.36
CA ALA A 152 -29.82 -9.27 -18.47
C ALA A 152 -28.27 -9.39 -18.44
N PRO A 153 -27.61 -9.73 -19.56
CA PRO A 153 -26.15 -9.80 -19.59
C PRO A 153 -25.56 -8.44 -19.20
N SER A 154 -24.71 -8.45 -18.17
CA SER A 154 -23.94 -7.31 -17.69
C SER A 154 -23.16 -6.66 -18.84
N THR A 155 -23.65 -5.53 -19.35
CA THR A 155 -22.96 -4.71 -20.38
C THR A 155 -22.07 -3.64 -19.75
N ARG A 156 -21.80 -3.69 -18.45
CA ARG A 156 -20.97 -2.69 -17.78
C ARG A 156 -19.74 -3.31 -17.14
N ALA A 157 -18.79 -3.64 -17.99
CA ALA A 157 -17.38 -3.58 -17.65
C ALA A 157 -16.92 -2.12 -17.79
N ALA A 158 -16.50 -1.52 -16.68
CA ALA A 158 -15.60 -0.38 -16.62
C ALA A 158 -14.76 -0.55 -15.35
#